data_AF-A0A6C7VTL5-F1
#
_entry.id   AF-A0A6C7VTL5-F1
#
_cell.length_a   1.000
_cell.length_b   1.000
_cell.length_c   1.000
_cell.angle_alpha   90.00
_cell.angle_beta   90.00
_cell.angle_gamma   90.00
#
_symmetry.space_group_name_H-M   'P 1'
#
loop_
_entity.id
_entity.type
_entity.pdbx_description
1 polymer ?
#
loop_
_entity_poly.entity_id
_entity_poly.type
_entity_poly.pdbx_seq_one_letter_code
_entity_poly.pdbx_strand_id
1 'polypeptide(L)'
;MKIGIFPITTYSQLDDFIPRVVWYLYPFRDWFSICNLYVSFKVKKKNKCLEHFDQIIYRNFKHMNISYVSNSNIFDFSFLFGLDYIFLTNDLMFRELSIFKKKYNLSIEIIRIDHERLSYADSFFLRFGEKIPNLYEKYKQISKNKILSLIKPLKTNKIYLFGTGPNSKYAFDYDYSDGLVIACNSMVINKDIIVKLKPKIFVIADPIFHAGPSSYAAEFRQNLIEMFIVNPCVIVVPLRDYHIYSTYLPSFMIDFLVPIFFKIPSIDESPFYIDILKYFEVKTTNNILTLFQLPLAASLGNEIYIIGCDGRPKSKDSYFWSHNDKVQIINKMDVIKVVHKGFFQIKYNEYYDKHMYFIKNLVKTIEKHGKQIINLTPSYIPPLQKRISDLILETNRQKNI
;
A
#
# COMPACT_ATOMS: atom_id res chain seq x y z
N MET A 1 -25.99 2.63 -2.99
CA MET A 1 -25.36 3.96 -2.96
C MET A 1 -25.38 4.60 -4.36
N LYS A 2 -25.35 5.93 -4.44
CA LYS A 2 -25.23 6.71 -5.68
C LYS A 2 -23.93 7.52 -5.64
N ILE A 3 -23.10 7.33 -6.66
CA ILE A 3 -21.73 7.86 -6.71
C ILE A 3 -21.57 8.81 -7.90
N GLY A 4 -20.86 9.92 -7.68
CA GLY A 4 -20.40 10.82 -8.73
C GLY A 4 -18.88 10.91 -8.84
N ILE A 5 -18.35 11.05 -10.05
CA ILE A 5 -16.95 11.36 -10.35
C ILE A 5 -16.90 12.73 -11.04
N PHE A 6 -16.19 13.70 -10.45
CA PHE A 6 -16.31 15.09 -10.86
C PHE A 6 -15.07 15.94 -10.51
N PRO A 7 -14.74 16.99 -11.30
CA PRO A 7 -15.17 17.21 -12.68
C PRO A 7 -14.28 16.43 -13.67
N ILE A 8 -14.82 16.13 -14.84
CA ILE A 8 -14.00 15.66 -15.95
C ILE A 8 -14.12 16.69 -17.07
N THR A 9 -13.07 17.49 -17.25
CA THR A 9 -13.10 18.64 -18.18
C THR A 9 -12.51 18.35 -19.55
N THR A 10 -11.76 17.25 -19.68
CA THR A 10 -11.12 16.86 -20.94
C THR A 10 -11.31 15.39 -21.27
N TYR A 11 -11.20 15.04 -22.56
CA TYR A 11 -11.17 13.63 -22.98
C TYR A 11 -9.99 12.86 -22.40
N SER A 12 -8.84 13.53 -22.18
CA SER A 12 -7.67 12.91 -21.56
C SER A 12 -7.95 12.47 -20.11
N GLN A 13 -8.58 13.36 -19.33
CA GLN A 13 -9.03 13.00 -17.98
C GLN A 13 -10.08 11.90 -17.99
N LEU A 14 -10.98 11.89 -18.97
CA LEU A 14 -11.95 10.81 -19.09
C LEU A 14 -11.28 9.46 -19.36
N ASP A 15 -10.33 9.44 -20.30
CA ASP A 15 -9.54 8.26 -20.65
C ASP A 15 -8.69 7.76 -19.45
N ASP A 16 -8.28 8.65 -18.53
CA ASP A 16 -7.55 8.32 -17.29
C ASP A 16 -8.46 7.86 -16.13
N PHE A 17 -9.56 8.55 -15.86
CA PHE A 17 -10.42 8.26 -14.72
C PHE A 17 -11.33 7.05 -14.93
N ILE A 18 -11.74 6.72 -16.17
CA ILE A 18 -12.54 5.51 -16.42
C ILE A 18 -11.81 4.26 -15.90
N PRO A 19 -10.55 3.99 -16.28
CA PRO A 19 -9.79 2.86 -15.75
C PRO A 19 -9.71 2.82 -14.21
N ARG A 20 -9.47 3.97 -13.57
CA ARG A 20 -9.38 4.08 -12.10
C ARG A 20 -10.70 3.77 -11.42
N VAL A 21 -11.80 4.33 -11.93
CA VAL A 21 -13.16 4.11 -11.44
C VAL A 21 -13.49 2.62 -11.51
N VAL A 22 -13.22 1.98 -12.65
CA VAL A 22 -13.43 0.54 -12.77
C VAL A 22 -12.55 -0.22 -11.79
N TRP A 23 -11.24 0.06 -11.73
CA TRP A 23 -10.34 -0.68 -10.85
C TRP A 23 -10.76 -0.63 -9.37
N TYR A 24 -11.00 0.58 -8.85
CA TYR A 24 -11.27 0.80 -7.43
C TYR A 24 -12.71 0.51 -7.03
N LEU A 25 -13.69 0.71 -7.92
CA LEU A 25 -15.10 0.54 -7.58
C LEU A 25 -15.68 -0.81 -8.03
N TYR A 26 -15.05 -1.53 -8.96
CA TYR A 26 -15.53 -2.86 -9.38
C TYR A 26 -15.68 -3.89 -8.24
N PRO A 27 -14.78 -3.94 -7.23
CA PRO A 27 -14.97 -4.78 -6.04
C PRO A 27 -16.26 -4.49 -5.27
N PHE A 28 -16.84 -3.31 -5.48
CA PHE A 28 -18.03 -2.81 -4.79
C PHE A 28 -19.21 -2.58 -5.74
N ARG A 29 -19.16 -3.07 -6.99
CA ARG A 29 -20.17 -2.79 -8.02
C ARG A 29 -21.60 -3.09 -7.60
N ASP A 30 -21.80 -4.11 -6.78
CA ASP A 30 -23.12 -4.53 -6.31
C ASP A 30 -23.67 -3.61 -5.18
N TRP A 31 -22.85 -2.69 -4.66
CA TRP A 31 -23.22 -1.77 -3.59
C TRP A 31 -23.69 -0.39 -4.08
N PHE A 32 -23.52 -0.08 -5.37
CA PHE A 32 -24.00 1.17 -5.93
C PHE A 32 -24.92 0.92 -7.13
N SER A 33 -26.02 1.69 -7.16
CA SER A 33 -27.00 1.61 -8.23
C SER A 33 -26.59 2.45 -9.44
N ILE A 34 -25.79 3.51 -9.21
CA ILE A 34 -25.39 4.48 -10.23
C ILE A 34 -23.96 4.95 -9.96
N CYS A 35 -23.13 5.02 -11.00
CA CYS A 35 -21.86 5.74 -11.03
C CYS A 35 -21.87 6.77 -12.17
N ASN A 36 -22.08 8.04 -11.82
CA ASN A 36 -22.13 9.15 -12.78
C ASN A 36 -20.75 9.79 -12.97
N LEU A 37 -20.31 9.91 -14.22
CA LEU A 37 -19.14 10.69 -14.60
C LEU A 37 -19.62 12.04 -15.12
N TYR A 38 -19.32 13.11 -14.36
CA TYR A 38 -19.73 14.47 -14.67
C TYR A 38 -18.70 15.14 -15.56
N VAL A 39 -19.08 15.38 -16.82
CA VAL A 39 -18.19 15.79 -17.90
C VAL A 39 -18.58 17.18 -18.43
N SER A 40 -17.61 18.03 -18.73
CA SER A 40 -17.86 19.38 -19.28
C SER A 40 -18.03 19.42 -20.80
N PHE A 41 -18.14 18.25 -21.43
CA PHE A 41 -18.20 18.10 -22.88
C PHE A 41 -19.15 16.96 -23.27
N LYS A 42 -19.59 16.95 -24.53
CA LYS A 42 -20.41 15.87 -25.08
C LYS A 42 -19.55 14.65 -25.34
N VAL A 43 -19.79 13.53 -24.65
CA VAL A 43 -19.05 12.28 -24.85
C VAL A 43 -19.47 11.64 -26.18
N LYS A 44 -18.52 11.52 -27.12
CA LYS A 44 -18.74 10.91 -28.44
C LYS A 44 -17.95 9.60 -28.67
N LYS A 45 -17.17 9.15 -27.68
CA LYS A 45 -16.02 8.25 -27.91
C LYS A 45 -16.27 6.82 -27.38
N LYS A 46 -15.67 5.83 -28.06
CA LYS A 46 -15.39 4.49 -27.50
C LYS A 46 -14.18 4.58 -26.57
N ASN A 47 -14.21 3.90 -25.42
CA ASN A 47 -13.11 3.90 -24.46
C ASN A 47 -11.82 3.41 -25.11
N LYS A 48 -10.73 4.18 -24.95
CA LYS A 48 -9.40 3.78 -25.41
C LYS A 48 -8.78 2.84 -24.37
N CYS A 49 -8.25 1.72 -24.84
CA CYS A 49 -7.40 0.88 -24.03
C CYS A 49 -6.00 1.51 -23.92
N LEU A 50 -5.64 1.97 -22.73
CA LEU A 50 -4.34 2.54 -22.41
C LEU A 50 -3.44 1.45 -21.79
N GLU A 51 -2.26 1.26 -22.38
CA GLU A 51 -1.30 0.19 -22.02
C GLU A 51 -0.67 0.34 -20.63
N HIS A 52 -0.67 1.56 -20.07
CA HIS A 52 -0.13 1.82 -18.74
C HIS A 52 -1.07 1.39 -17.60
N PHE A 53 -2.29 0.95 -17.92
CA PHE A 53 -3.24 0.36 -16.97
C PHE A 53 -3.32 -1.17 -17.11
N ASP A 54 -3.73 -1.84 -16.04
CA ASP A 54 -4.00 -3.28 -16.03
C ASP A 54 -5.12 -3.62 -17.03
N GLN A 55 -4.87 -4.61 -17.87
CA GLN A 55 -5.78 -5.03 -18.93
C GLN A 55 -7.09 -5.65 -18.40
N ILE A 56 -7.10 -6.15 -17.15
CA ILE A 56 -8.32 -6.67 -16.53
C ILE A 56 -9.41 -5.60 -16.35
N ILE A 57 -9.00 -4.34 -16.24
CA ILE A 57 -9.91 -3.19 -16.12
C ILE A 57 -10.89 -3.15 -17.29
N TYR A 58 -10.40 -3.31 -18.52
CA TYR A 58 -11.25 -3.24 -19.71
C TYR A 58 -12.22 -4.42 -19.82
N ARG A 59 -11.85 -5.57 -19.25
CA ARG A 59 -12.76 -6.72 -19.12
C ARG A 59 -13.87 -6.43 -18.10
N ASN A 60 -13.55 -5.72 -17.03
CA ASN A 60 -14.49 -5.36 -15.96
C ASN A 60 -15.39 -4.18 -16.31
N PHE A 61 -14.99 -3.31 -17.25
CA PHE A 61 -15.75 -2.13 -17.63
C PHE A 61 -17.21 -2.46 -18.02
N LYS A 62 -17.43 -3.55 -18.77
CA LYS A 62 -18.79 -3.96 -19.21
C LYS A 62 -19.73 -4.39 -18.07
N HIS A 63 -19.18 -4.60 -16.88
CA HIS A 63 -19.91 -5.02 -15.68
C HIS A 63 -20.14 -3.85 -14.70
N MET A 64 -19.79 -2.63 -15.10
CA MET A 64 -19.96 -1.43 -14.31
C MET A 64 -21.13 -0.61 -14.85
N ASN A 65 -22.03 -0.17 -13.97
CA ASN A 65 -23.10 0.76 -14.34
C ASN A 65 -22.59 2.21 -14.32
N ILE A 66 -21.92 2.60 -15.40
CA ILE A 66 -21.33 3.93 -15.59
C ILE A 66 -22.18 4.74 -16.57
N SER A 67 -22.62 5.92 -16.14
CA SER A 67 -23.35 6.89 -16.96
C SER A 67 -22.60 8.23 -17.06
N TYR A 68 -22.77 8.93 -18.17
CA TYR A 68 -22.16 10.25 -18.38
C TYR A 68 -23.21 11.34 -18.21
N VAL A 69 -22.90 12.34 -17.38
CA VAL A 69 -23.74 13.53 -17.19
C VAL A 69 -22.98 14.73 -17.73
N SER A 70 -23.44 15.27 -18.86
CA SER A 70 -22.78 16.38 -19.53
C SER A 70 -23.32 17.72 -19.01
N ASN A 71 -22.43 18.58 -18.52
CA ASN A 71 -22.76 19.95 -18.12
C ASN A 71 -21.56 20.87 -18.38
N SER A 72 -21.71 21.84 -19.29
CA SER A 72 -20.64 22.77 -19.64
C SER A 72 -20.25 23.68 -18.48
N ASN A 73 -21.16 23.97 -17.55
CA ASN A 73 -20.87 24.75 -16.36
C ASN A 73 -20.36 23.84 -15.24
N ILE A 74 -19.05 23.76 -15.07
CA ILE A 74 -18.45 22.96 -14.00
C ILE A 74 -18.74 23.51 -12.59
N PHE A 75 -19.23 24.74 -12.45
CA PHE A 75 -19.62 25.30 -11.14
C PHE A 75 -21.10 25.06 -10.80
N ASP A 76 -21.85 24.39 -11.68
CA ASP A 76 -23.19 23.91 -11.35
C ASP A 76 -23.09 22.64 -10.50
N PHE A 77 -23.26 22.80 -9.19
CA PHE A 77 -23.23 21.72 -8.22
C PHE A 77 -24.62 21.15 -7.88
N SER A 78 -25.65 21.46 -8.66
CA SER A 78 -26.99 20.90 -8.46
C SER A 78 -27.02 19.36 -8.55
N PHE A 79 -26.06 18.76 -9.26
CA PHE A 79 -25.95 17.31 -9.34
C PHE A 79 -25.61 16.63 -8.00
N LEU A 80 -25.17 17.38 -6.98
CA LEU A 80 -24.92 16.84 -5.64
C LEU A 80 -26.22 16.40 -4.95
N PHE A 81 -27.37 16.97 -5.34
CA PHE A 81 -28.66 16.56 -4.82
C PHE A 81 -28.95 15.11 -5.25
N GLY A 82 -28.94 14.19 -4.27
CA GLY A 82 -29.23 12.78 -4.49
C GLY A 82 -28.01 11.88 -4.72
N LEU A 83 -26.79 12.38 -4.53
CA LEU A 83 -25.59 11.55 -4.42
C LEU A 83 -25.25 11.28 -2.95
N ASP A 84 -24.76 10.08 -2.67
CA ASP A 84 -24.23 9.71 -1.35
C ASP A 84 -22.74 10.09 -1.25
N TYR A 85 -22.00 9.90 -2.35
CA TYR A 85 -20.55 10.15 -2.44
C TYR A 85 -20.17 10.85 -3.73
N ILE A 86 -19.15 11.71 -3.63
CA ILE A 86 -18.47 12.30 -4.78
C ILE A 86 -16.97 12.08 -4.70
N PHE A 87 -16.42 11.59 -5.80
CA PHE A 87 -14.99 11.49 -6.04
C PHE A 87 -14.52 12.74 -6.78
N LEU A 88 -13.85 13.63 -6.07
CA LEU A 88 -13.36 14.91 -6.55
C LEU A 88 -11.99 14.75 -7.22
N THR A 89 -11.97 14.83 -8.54
CA THR A 89 -10.79 14.65 -9.41
C THR A 89 -9.90 15.89 -9.52
N ASN A 90 -10.41 17.06 -9.14
CA ASN A 90 -9.68 18.34 -9.14
C ASN A 90 -9.79 18.99 -7.76
N ASP A 91 -8.69 18.94 -7.02
CA ASP A 91 -8.65 19.38 -5.63
C ASP A 91 -8.91 20.89 -5.47
N LEU A 92 -8.64 21.67 -6.50
CA LEU A 92 -8.85 23.12 -6.50
C LEU A 92 -10.32 23.49 -6.32
N MET A 93 -11.26 22.60 -6.67
CA MET A 93 -12.70 22.84 -6.52
C MET A 93 -13.26 22.47 -5.15
N PHE A 94 -12.42 21.92 -4.26
CA PHE A 94 -12.87 21.42 -2.96
C PHE A 94 -13.52 22.53 -2.12
N ARG A 95 -12.98 23.77 -2.19
CA ARG A 95 -13.48 24.91 -1.43
C ARG A 95 -14.89 25.29 -1.85
N GLU A 96 -15.11 25.52 -3.14
CA GLU A 96 -16.40 25.94 -3.71
C GLU A 96 -17.46 24.87 -3.49
N LEU A 97 -17.09 23.60 -3.69
CA LEU A 97 -17.98 22.47 -3.48
C LEU A 97 -18.36 22.30 -2.00
N SER A 98 -17.41 22.54 -1.08
CA SER A 98 -17.67 22.54 0.36
C SER A 98 -18.60 23.68 0.79
N ILE A 99 -18.43 24.88 0.21
CA ILE A 99 -19.33 26.02 0.46
C ILE A 99 -20.75 25.68 0.01
N PHE A 100 -20.91 25.11 -1.19
CA PHE A 100 -22.22 24.70 -1.70
C PHE A 100 -22.85 23.61 -0.83
N LYS A 101 -22.09 22.56 -0.49
CA LYS A 101 -22.53 21.49 0.41
C LYS A 101 -23.07 22.06 1.72
N LYS A 102 -22.34 23.00 2.34
CA LYS A 102 -22.75 23.66 3.58
C LYS A 102 -23.99 24.53 3.41
N LYS A 103 -24.06 25.32 2.33
CA LYS A 103 -25.18 26.22 2.03
C LYS A 103 -26.51 25.46 1.93
N TYR A 104 -26.49 24.26 1.34
CA TYR A 104 -27.69 23.44 1.12
C TYR A 104 -27.82 22.26 2.09
N ASN A 105 -27.00 22.22 3.15
CA ASN A 105 -27.01 21.17 4.18
C ASN A 105 -26.99 19.74 3.62
N LEU A 106 -26.14 19.49 2.62
CA LEU A 106 -26.06 18.18 1.97
C LEU A 106 -25.25 17.20 2.81
N SER A 107 -25.74 15.96 2.94
CA SER A 107 -25.06 14.87 3.65
C SER A 107 -23.93 14.21 2.83
N ILE A 108 -23.81 14.54 1.54
CA ILE A 108 -22.84 13.93 0.62
C ILE A 108 -21.42 13.95 1.16
N GLU A 109 -20.71 12.83 1.06
CA GLU A 109 -19.29 12.75 1.41
C GLU A 109 -18.39 13.01 0.19
N ILE A 110 -17.38 13.87 0.37
CA ILE A 110 -16.44 14.27 -0.68
C ILE A 110 -15.12 13.53 -0.48
N ILE A 111 -14.76 12.69 -1.44
CA ILE A 111 -13.52 11.91 -1.48
C ILE A 111 -12.60 12.57 -2.49
N ARG A 112 -11.48 13.13 -2.03
CA ARG A 112 -10.53 13.87 -2.86
C ARG A 112 -9.60 12.86 -3.54
N ILE A 113 -9.51 12.88 -4.87
CA ILE A 113 -8.77 11.90 -5.68
C ILE A 113 -8.02 12.56 -6.84
N ASP A 114 -7.54 13.79 -6.65
CA ASP A 114 -6.73 14.48 -7.65
C ASP A 114 -5.34 13.83 -7.75
N HIS A 115 -5.19 12.88 -8.68
CA HIS A 115 -3.93 12.18 -8.96
C HIS A 115 -2.83 13.07 -9.55
N GLU A 116 -3.14 14.31 -9.93
CA GLU A 116 -2.17 15.29 -10.40
C GLU A 116 -1.56 16.11 -9.24
N ARG A 117 -2.26 16.28 -8.11
CA ARG A 117 -1.83 17.17 -7.00
C ARG A 117 -1.73 16.49 -5.64
N LEU A 118 -2.47 15.41 -5.40
CA LEU A 118 -2.54 14.77 -4.09
C LEU A 118 -1.67 13.50 -4.06
N SER A 119 -0.70 13.49 -3.15
CA SER A 119 0.21 12.35 -3.00
C SER A 119 -0.45 11.08 -2.46
N TYR A 120 -1.68 11.16 -1.95
CA TYR A 120 -2.42 10.03 -1.38
C TYR A 120 -3.74 9.75 -2.10
N ALA A 121 -3.94 10.26 -3.32
CA ALA A 121 -5.18 10.08 -4.10
C ALA A 121 -5.63 8.60 -4.18
N ASP A 122 -4.70 7.69 -4.49
CA ASP A 122 -4.98 6.25 -4.56
C ASP A 122 -5.38 5.65 -3.21
N SER A 123 -4.73 6.12 -2.13
CA SER A 123 -5.12 5.72 -0.78
C SER A 123 -6.55 6.15 -0.45
N PHE A 124 -6.98 7.33 -0.88
CA PHE A 124 -8.34 7.81 -0.65
C PHE A 124 -9.37 6.99 -1.43
N PHE A 125 -9.04 6.56 -2.65
CA PHE A 125 -9.84 5.60 -3.41
C PHE A 125 -9.97 4.25 -2.69
N LEU A 126 -8.85 3.65 -2.31
CA LEU A 126 -8.83 2.33 -1.66
C LEU A 126 -9.61 2.33 -0.34
N ARG A 127 -9.60 3.44 0.41
CA ARG A 127 -10.36 3.57 1.65
C ARG A 127 -11.87 3.71 1.46
N PHE A 128 -12.37 3.78 0.22
CA PHE A 128 -13.80 3.83 -0.01
C PHE A 128 -14.53 2.59 0.54
N GLY A 129 -13.88 1.42 0.57
CA GLY A 129 -14.43 0.22 1.21
C GLY A 129 -14.77 0.40 2.69
N GLU A 130 -14.12 1.34 3.38
CA GLU A 130 -14.41 1.67 4.78
C GLU A 130 -15.73 2.44 4.96
N LYS A 131 -16.28 3.00 3.87
CA LYS A 131 -17.54 3.75 3.84
C LYS A 131 -18.75 2.88 3.53
N ILE A 132 -18.52 1.63 3.14
CA ILE A 132 -19.60 0.72 2.76
C ILE A 132 -20.22 0.11 4.02
N PRO A 133 -21.56 0.19 4.18
CA PRO A 133 -22.26 -0.30 5.37
C PRO A 133 -21.91 -1.76 5.69
N ASN A 134 -21.58 -2.03 6.95
CA ASN A 134 -21.20 -3.36 7.50
C ASN A 134 -19.97 -4.03 6.88
N LEU A 135 -19.48 -3.59 5.71
CA LEU A 135 -18.32 -4.18 5.04
C LEU A 135 -17.05 -3.95 5.83
N TYR A 136 -16.88 -2.74 6.37
CA TYR A 136 -15.72 -2.39 7.15
C TYR A 136 -15.59 -3.23 8.43
N GLU A 137 -16.68 -3.40 9.17
CA GLU A 137 -16.71 -4.26 10.36
C GLU A 137 -16.51 -5.74 10.01
N LYS A 138 -17.06 -6.21 8.89
CA LYS A 138 -16.77 -7.54 8.34
C LYS A 138 -15.26 -7.72 8.08
N TYR A 139 -14.59 -6.74 7.47
CA TYR A 139 -13.15 -6.80 7.22
C TYR A 139 -12.32 -6.78 8.50
N LYS A 140 -12.74 -6.02 9.53
CA LYS A 140 -12.11 -6.10 10.86
C LYS A 140 -12.27 -7.47 11.51
N GLN A 141 -13.43 -8.10 11.37
CA GLN A 141 -13.63 -9.45 11.89
C GLN A 141 -12.76 -10.48 11.15
N ILE A 142 -12.65 -10.38 9.81
CA ILE A 142 -11.72 -11.19 9.02
C ILE A 142 -10.28 -10.99 9.49
N SER A 143 -9.87 -9.73 9.67
CA SER A 143 -8.55 -9.36 10.18
C SER A 143 -8.25 -10.05 11.51
N LYS A 144 -9.12 -9.87 12.50
CA LYS A 144 -8.98 -10.47 13.84
C LYS A 144 -8.86 -12.00 13.75
N ASN A 145 -9.79 -12.65 13.03
CA ASN A 145 -9.81 -14.10 12.91
C ASN A 145 -8.51 -14.61 12.29
N LYS A 146 -8.06 -13.99 11.20
CA LYS A 146 -6.85 -14.42 10.48
C LYS A 146 -5.55 -14.11 11.22
N ILE A 147 -5.49 -13.00 11.96
CA ILE A 147 -4.35 -12.73 12.86
C ILE A 147 -4.26 -13.86 13.89
N LEU A 148 -5.38 -14.27 14.50
CA LEU A 148 -5.38 -15.32 15.51
C LEU A 148 -5.13 -16.72 14.94
N SER A 149 -5.59 -17.02 13.72
CA SER A 149 -5.48 -18.37 13.14
C SER A 149 -4.21 -18.58 12.31
N LEU A 150 -3.66 -17.54 11.68
CA LEU A 150 -2.51 -17.65 10.76
C LEU A 150 -1.24 -17.00 11.30
N ILE A 151 -1.35 -15.87 12.01
CA ILE A 151 -0.18 -15.13 12.50
C ILE A 151 0.21 -15.62 13.89
N LYS A 152 -0.73 -15.71 14.84
CA LYS A 152 -0.45 -16.12 16.23
C LYS A 152 0.29 -17.47 16.35
N PRO A 153 -0.01 -18.52 15.55
CA PRO A 153 0.73 -19.79 15.63
C PRO A 153 2.20 -19.69 15.22
N LEU A 154 2.59 -18.62 14.53
CA LEU A 154 3.96 -18.39 14.06
C LEU A 154 4.88 -17.77 15.11
N LYS A 155 4.42 -17.64 16.36
CA LYS A 155 5.28 -17.14 17.46
C LYS A 155 6.55 -17.97 17.58
N THR A 156 7.68 -17.29 17.71
CA THR A 156 9.00 -17.90 17.91
C THR A 156 9.89 -16.91 18.63
N ASN A 157 11.02 -17.34 19.18
CA ASN A 157 11.93 -16.40 19.85
C ASN A 157 12.62 -15.45 18.86
N LYS A 158 13.00 -15.97 17.68
CA LYS A 158 13.90 -15.32 16.73
C LYS A 158 13.22 -14.97 15.41
N ILE A 159 13.28 -13.71 15.01
CA ILE A 159 12.62 -13.16 13.81
C ILE A 159 13.65 -12.48 12.92
N TYR A 160 13.62 -12.76 11.62
CA TYR A 160 14.41 -12.10 10.59
C TYR A 160 13.53 -11.23 9.69
N LEU A 161 13.87 -9.95 9.59
CA LEU A 161 13.21 -8.95 8.77
C LEU A 161 14.07 -8.63 7.55
N PHE A 162 13.50 -8.77 6.36
CA PHE A 162 14.18 -8.46 5.11
C PHE A 162 13.59 -7.24 4.43
N GLY A 163 14.42 -6.21 4.27
CA GLY A 163 14.20 -5.07 3.39
C GLY A 163 14.75 -5.31 1.99
N THR A 164 14.42 -4.40 1.08
CA THR A 164 14.76 -4.49 -0.36
C THR A 164 15.94 -3.61 -0.77
N GLY A 165 16.68 -3.06 0.20
CA GLY A 165 17.82 -2.19 -0.09
C GLY A 165 19.01 -2.95 -0.71
N PRO A 166 20.05 -2.24 -1.20
CA PRO A 166 21.24 -2.85 -1.80
C PRO A 166 21.88 -3.98 -0.98
N ASN A 167 21.89 -3.88 0.35
CA ASN A 167 22.49 -4.89 1.22
C ASN A 167 21.61 -6.13 1.44
N SER A 168 20.41 -6.18 0.84
CA SER A 168 19.62 -7.42 0.76
C SER A 168 20.38 -8.57 0.06
N LYS A 169 21.41 -8.27 -0.74
CA LYS A 169 22.30 -9.28 -1.35
C LYS A 169 22.97 -10.21 -0.33
N TYR A 170 23.19 -9.76 0.91
CA TYR A 170 23.78 -10.58 1.96
C TYR A 170 22.81 -11.65 2.51
N ALA A 171 21.56 -11.67 2.03
CA ALA A 171 20.59 -12.72 2.34
C ALA A 171 21.05 -14.14 1.94
N PHE A 172 22.03 -14.29 1.04
CA PHE A 172 22.51 -15.62 0.67
C PHE A 172 23.57 -16.16 1.64
N ASP A 173 24.14 -15.30 2.49
CA ASP A 173 25.37 -15.60 3.20
C ASP A 173 25.16 -16.30 4.55
N TYR A 174 23.95 -16.25 5.08
CA TYR A 174 23.60 -16.76 6.40
C TYR A 174 22.49 -17.83 6.32
N ASP A 175 22.37 -18.67 7.35
CA ASP A 175 21.27 -19.62 7.49
C ASP A 175 20.22 -19.08 8.46
N TYR A 176 18.97 -18.97 8.02
CA TYR A 176 17.86 -18.41 8.79
C TYR A 176 16.89 -19.48 9.30
N SER A 177 17.27 -20.75 9.20
CA SER A 177 16.45 -21.89 9.59
C SER A 177 16.10 -21.93 11.09
N ASP A 178 16.85 -21.20 11.91
CA ASP A 178 16.68 -21.07 13.37
C ASP A 178 15.64 -20.01 13.78
N GLY A 179 15.01 -19.32 12.82
CA GLY A 179 14.04 -18.27 13.09
C GLY A 179 12.92 -18.16 12.06
N LEU A 180 11.99 -17.25 12.33
CA LEU A 180 10.93 -16.93 11.38
C LEU A 180 11.36 -15.79 10.47
N VAL A 181 11.17 -15.96 9.16
CA VAL A 181 11.48 -14.93 8.17
C VAL A 181 10.22 -14.15 7.76
N ILE A 182 10.33 -12.82 7.81
CA ILE A 182 9.36 -11.84 7.27
C ILE A 182 10.01 -11.06 6.12
N ALA A 183 9.54 -11.31 4.90
CA ALA A 183 9.97 -10.61 3.68
C ALA A 183 8.92 -9.57 3.22
N CYS A 184 9.27 -8.69 2.29
CA CYS A 184 8.36 -7.61 1.90
C CYS A 184 8.42 -7.13 0.45
N ASN A 185 7.31 -6.50 0.02
CA ASN A 185 7.19 -5.68 -1.18
C ASN A 185 7.84 -6.32 -2.43
N SER A 186 8.71 -5.57 -3.09
CA SER A 186 9.29 -5.91 -4.38
C SER A 186 10.35 -7.03 -4.32
N MET A 187 10.65 -7.56 -3.13
CA MET A 187 11.41 -8.82 -2.99
C MET A 187 10.75 -9.99 -3.72
N VAL A 188 9.44 -9.90 -3.93
CA VAL A 188 8.62 -10.86 -4.65
C VAL A 188 9.13 -11.18 -6.08
N ILE A 189 9.87 -10.24 -6.68
CA ILE A 189 10.40 -10.34 -8.05
C ILE A 189 11.59 -11.31 -8.12
N ASN A 190 12.32 -11.48 -7.02
CA ASN A 190 13.54 -12.27 -6.98
C ASN A 190 13.23 -13.71 -6.51
N LYS A 191 13.08 -14.65 -7.43
CA LYS A 191 12.73 -16.03 -7.08
C LYS A 191 13.81 -16.72 -6.23
N ASP A 192 15.09 -16.47 -6.52
CA ASP A 192 16.21 -17.09 -5.81
C ASP A 192 16.23 -16.70 -4.33
N ILE A 193 15.97 -15.41 -4.04
CA ILE A 193 15.92 -14.94 -2.65
C ILE A 193 14.73 -15.55 -1.90
N ILE A 194 13.58 -15.72 -2.56
CA ILE A 194 12.40 -16.36 -1.94
C ILE A 194 12.70 -17.83 -1.62
N VAL A 195 13.32 -18.57 -2.54
CA VAL A 195 13.69 -19.98 -2.33
C VAL A 195 14.70 -20.13 -1.19
N LYS A 196 15.66 -19.20 -1.10
CA LYS A 196 16.65 -19.18 -0.01
C LYS A 196 16.01 -18.85 1.35
N LEU A 197 15.16 -17.82 1.38
CA LEU A 197 14.62 -17.28 2.62
C LEU A 197 13.40 -18.03 3.16
N LYS A 198 12.61 -18.65 2.30
CA LYS A 198 11.36 -19.37 2.63
C LYS A 198 10.49 -18.60 3.64
N PRO A 199 10.10 -17.34 3.34
CA PRO A 199 9.39 -16.49 4.28
C PRO A 199 8.11 -17.16 4.78
N LYS A 200 7.85 -17.07 6.09
CA LYS A 200 6.56 -17.51 6.67
C LYS A 200 5.51 -16.41 6.59
N ILE A 201 5.96 -15.15 6.55
CA ILE A 201 5.11 -13.98 6.38
C ILE A 201 5.70 -13.12 5.27
N PHE A 202 4.85 -12.70 4.34
CA PHE A 202 5.18 -11.73 3.29
C PHE A 202 4.31 -10.50 3.46
N VAL A 203 4.91 -9.31 3.60
CA VAL A 203 4.16 -8.07 3.87
C VAL A 203 4.20 -7.15 2.64
N ILE A 204 3.05 -6.63 2.23
CA ILE A 204 2.92 -5.70 1.10
C ILE A 204 1.96 -4.57 1.49
N ALA A 205 2.29 -3.31 1.22
CA ALA A 205 1.44 -2.20 1.70
C ALA A 205 1.36 -0.95 0.83
N ASP A 206 2.12 -0.90 -0.26
CA ASP A 206 2.13 0.28 -1.09
C ASP A 206 0.90 0.36 -2.02
N PRO A 207 0.10 1.45 -1.93
CA PRO A 207 -1.14 1.58 -2.68
C PRO A 207 -0.93 1.77 -4.19
N ILE A 208 0.20 2.35 -4.63
CA ILE A 208 0.43 2.63 -6.06
C ILE A 208 1.26 1.54 -6.73
N PHE A 209 2.20 0.94 -5.99
CA PHE A 209 3.08 -0.09 -6.54
C PHE A 209 2.44 -1.48 -6.51
N HIS A 210 1.48 -1.75 -5.60
CA HIS A 210 0.92 -3.10 -5.42
C HIS A 210 -0.59 -3.18 -5.66
N ALA A 211 -1.38 -2.34 -4.97
CA ALA A 211 -2.85 -2.35 -5.05
C ALA A 211 -3.41 -1.41 -6.15
N GLY A 212 -2.54 -0.74 -6.90
CA GLY A 212 -2.90 0.25 -7.91
C GLY A 212 -3.39 -0.35 -9.24
N PRO A 213 -3.95 0.48 -10.12
CA PRO A 213 -4.52 0.09 -11.41
C PRO A 213 -3.47 -0.04 -12.52
N SER A 214 -2.21 0.32 -12.26
CA SER A 214 -1.17 0.40 -13.29
C SER A 214 -0.76 -0.98 -13.80
N SER A 215 -0.21 -1.03 -15.01
CA SER A 215 0.40 -2.25 -15.56
C SER A 215 1.69 -2.67 -14.83
N TYR A 216 2.27 -1.78 -14.01
CA TYR A 216 3.30 -2.15 -13.03
C TYR A 216 2.68 -2.98 -11.90
N ALA A 217 1.62 -2.47 -11.28
CA ALA A 217 0.96 -3.16 -10.17
C ALA A 217 0.38 -4.51 -10.61
N ALA A 218 -0.04 -4.62 -11.87
CA ALA A 218 -0.39 -5.89 -12.50
C ALA A 218 0.77 -6.89 -12.52
N GLU A 219 1.96 -6.46 -12.95
CA GLU A 219 3.17 -7.30 -12.95
C GLU A 219 3.62 -7.66 -11.54
N PHE A 220 3.50 -6.73 -10.58
CA PHE A 220 3.74 -7.02 -9.18
C PHE A 220 2.83 -8.15 -8.66
N ARG A 221 1.51 -8.07 -8.93
CA ARG A 221 0.55 -9.11 -8.53
C ARG A 221 0.85 -10.45 -9.20
N GLN A 222 1.30 -10.44 -10.46
CA GLN A 222 1.73 -11.67 -11.14
C GLN A 222 2.94 -12.30 -10.45
N ASN A 223 3.96 -11.51 -10.11
CA ASN A 223 5.12 -12.00 -9.34
C ASN A 223 4.70 -12.50 -7.95
N LEU A 224 3.71 -11.86 -7.30
CA LEU A 224 3.15 -12.31 -6.02
C LEU A 224 2.50 -13.69 -6.12
N ILE A 225 1.78 -13.97 -7.20
CA ILE A 225 1.21 -15.30 -7.46
C ILE A 225 2.32 -16.32 -7.65
N GLU A 226 3.34 -16.02 -8.45
CA GLU A 226 4.47 -16.92 -8.71
C GLU A 226 5.28 -17.22 -7.44
N MET A 227 5.56 -16.19 -6.64
CA MET A 227 6.21 -16.32 -5.34
C MET A 227 5.42 -17.24 -4.41
N PHE A 228 4.11 -17.04 -4.34
CA PHE A 228 3.25 -17.84 -3.47
C PHE A 228 3.16 -19.31 -3.93
N ILE A 229 3.17 -19.58 -5.25
CA ILE A 229 3.21 -20.95 -5.78
C ILE A 229 4.51 -21.66 -5.33
N VAL A 230 5.63 -20.94 -5.34
CA VAL A 230 6.94 -21.49 -4.91
C VAL A 230 7.03 -21.68 -3.40
N ASN A 231 6.52 -20.71 -2.62
CA ASN A 231 6.54 -20.73 -1.17
C ASN A 231 5.22 -20.17 -0.61
N PRO A 232 4.20 -21.02 -0.42
CA PRO A 232 2.96 -20.61 0.22
C PRO A 232 3.22 -20.07 1.63
N CYS A 233 2.79 -18.86 1.90
CA CYS A 233 3.05 -18.16 3.15
C CYS A 233 1.92 -17.18 3.49
N VAL A 234 1.91 -16.67 4.72
CA VAL A 234 0.90 -15.69 5.13
C VAL A 234 1.21 -14.36 4.45
N ILE A 235 0.23 -13.76 3.77
CA ILE A 235 0.40 -12.47 3.08
C ILE A 235 -0.33 -11.38 3.87
N VAL A 236 0.42 -10.45 4.45
CA VAL A 236 -0.14 -9.33 5.20
C VAL A 236 -0.32 -8.12 4.29
N VAL A 237 -1.51 -7.54 4.32
CA VAL A 237 -1.90 -6.37 3.52
C VAL A 237 -2.57 -5.31 4.40
N PRO A 238 -2.55 -4.03 4.02
CA PRO A 238 -3.47 -3.03 4.57
C PRO A 238 -4.91 -3.50 4.46
N LEU A 239 -5.69 -3.32 5.52
CA LEU A 239 -7.13 -3.59 5.46
C LEU A 239 -7.81 -2.80 4.34
N ARG A 240 -7.40 -1.54 4.09
CA ARG A 240 -7.98 -0.77 2.98
C ARG A 240 -7.72 -1.44 1.63
N ASP A 241 -6.65 -2.19 1.43
CA ASP A 241 -6.30 -2.77 0.13
C ASP A 241 -6.93 -4.17 -0.06
N TYR A 242 -7.52 -4.75 1.01
CA TYR A 242 -8.03 -6.12 1.03
C TYR A 242 -9.03 -6.42 -0.08
N HIS A 243 -9.92 -5.47 -0.39
CA HIS A 243 -10.94 -5.62 -1.44
C HIS A 243 -10.32 -5.77 -2.84
N ILE A 244 -9.19 -5.12 -3.11
CA ILE A 244 -8.45 -5.28 -4.37
C ILE A 244 -7.89 -6.70 -4.44
N TYR A 245 -7.12 -7.11 -3.44
CA TYR A 245 -6.49 -8.43 -3.47
C TYR A 245 -7.49 -9.58 -3.46
N SER A 246 -8.58 -9.47 -2.70
CA SER A 246 -9.66 -10.47 -2.71
C SER A 246 -10.46 -10.55 -4.00
N THR A 247 -10.44 -9.48 -4.82
CA THR A 247 -11.10 -9.46 -6.13
C THR A 247 -10.18 -10.01 -7.23
N TYR A 248 -8.89 -9.67 -7.18
CA TYR A 248 -7.98 -9.84 -8.32
C TYR A 248 -6.91 -10.92 -8.15
N LEU A 249 -6.71 -11.46 -6.94
CA LEU A 249 -5.83 -12.61 -6.75
C LEU A 249 -6.60 -13.94 -6.90
N PRO A 250 -5.91 -15.04 -7.25
CA PRO A 250 -6.50 -16.37 -7.27
C PRO A 250 -7.14 -16.76 -5.94
N SER A 251 -8.26 -17.49 -6.00
CA SER A 251 -9.05 -17.90 -4.83
C SER A 251 -8.22 -18.65 -3.77
N PHE A 252 -7.29 -19.51 -4.19
CA PHE A 252 -6.44 -20.28 -3.29
C PHE A 252 -5.50 -19.42 -2.44
N MET A 253 -5.21 -18.18 -2.84
CA MET A 253 -4.39 -17.25 -2.06
C MET A 253 -5.21 -16.50 -1.01
N ILE A 254 -6.53 -16.38 -1.21
CA ILE A 254 -7.39 -15.52 -0.39
C ILE A 254 -7.40 -15.99 1.05
N ASP A 255 -7.30 -17.30 1.29
CA ASP A 255 -7.22 -17.88 2.63
C ASP A 255 -5.94 -17.50 3.39
N PHE A 256 -4.88 -17.12 2.67
CA PHE A 256 -3.61 -16.69 3.25
C PHE A 256 -3.47 -15.16 3.38
N LEU A 257 -4.40 -14.39 2.80
CA LEU A 257 -4.41 -12.92 2.95
C LEU A 257 -4.87 -12.52 4.35
N VAL A 258 -4.04 -11.76 5.07
CA VAL A 258 -4.32 -11.20 6.40
C VAL A 258 -4.41 -9.68 6.27
N PRO A 259 -5.62 -9.09 6.20
CA PRO A 259 -5.77 -7.65 6.25
C PRO A 259 -5.46 -7.15 7.66
N ILE A 260 -4.65 -6.10 7.81
CA ILE A 260 -4.38 -5.45 9.09
C ILE A 260 -4.81 -3.99 9.02
N PHE A 261 -5.61 -3.58 9.99
CA PHE A 261 -6.04 -2.19 10.10
C PHE A 261 -4.86 -1.31 10.51
N PHE A 262 -4.74 -0.13 9.91
CA PHE A 262 -3.88 0.91 10.45
C PHE A 262 -4.68 2.15 10.82
N LYS A 263 -4.40 2.70 12.00
CA LYS A 263 -5.03 3.90 12.50
C LYS A 263 -4.27 5.11 11.96
N ILE A 264 -4.95 6.03 11.29
CA ILE A 264 -4.39 7.35 11.00
C ILE A 264 -4.47 8.15 12.31
N PRO A 265 -3.34 8.51 12.92
CA PRO A 265 -3.37 9.21 14.20
C PRO A 265 -4.02 10.59 14.04
N SER A 266 -4.85 10.99 15.01
CA SER A 266 -4.95 12.41 15.40
C SER A 266 -3.56 12.87 15.85
N ILE A 267 -3.28 14.18 15.72
CA ILE A 267 -1.95 14.78 15.86
C ILE A 267 -1.20 14.40 17.16
N ASP A 268 -1.88 13.91 18.22
CA ASP A 268 -1.26 13.64 19.52
C ASP A 268 -1.48 12.23 20.17
N GLU A 269 -2.25 11.29 19.63
CA GLU A 269 -2.90 10.29 20.53
C GLU A 269 -2.63 8.79 20.31
N SER A 270 -1.46 8.32 19.90
CA SER A 270 -1.20 6.90 20.19
C SER A 270 0.25 6.45 20.26
N PRO A 271 0.63 5.67 21.30
CA PRO A 271 1.86 4.88 21.26
C PRO A 271 1.84 3.93 20.05
N PHE A 272 3.00 3.49 19.62
CA PHE A 272 3.05 2.40 18.65
C PHE A 272 2.42 1.14 19.27
N TYR A 273 1.36 0.62 18.64
CA TYR A 273 0.83 -0.70 18.95
C TYR A 273 1.83 -1.74 18.42
N ILE A 274 2.72 -2.21 19.29
CA ILE A 274 3.75 -3.19 18.92
C ILE A 274 3.29 -4.65 19.08
N ASP A 275 2.09 -4.87 19.64
CA ASP A 275 1.48 -6.20 19.81
C ASP A 275 0.17 -6.30 18.99
N ILE A 276 0.32 -6.65 17.71
CA ILE A 276 -0.77 -6.88 16.76
C ILE A 276 -1.70 -8.00 17.23
N LEU A 277 -1.21 -8.97 18.00
CA LEU A 277 -2.04 -10.08 18.50
C LEU A 277 -3.02 -9.63 19.58
N LYS A 278 -2.76 -8.49 20.21
CA LYS A 278 -3.63 -7.84 21.19
C LYS A 278 -4.53 -6.78 20.55
N TYR A 279 -3.96 -5.92 19.71
CA TYR A 279 -4.66 -4.74 19.21
C TYR A 279 -5.34 -4.95 17.85
N PHE A 280 -4.89 -5.92 17.05
CA PHE A 280 -5.35 -6.17 15.67
C PHE A 280 -5.20 -4.97 14.73
N GLU A 281 -4.37 -3.99 15.12
CA GLU A 281 -4.13 -2.77 14.37
C GLU A 281 -2.68 -2.29 14.56
N VAL A 282 -2.23 -1.47 13.62
CA VAL A 282 -0.93 -0.79 13.67
C VAL A 282 -1.08 0.73 13.53
N LYS A 283 -0.04 1.47 13.88
CA LYS A 283 0.02 2.90 13.60
C LYS A 283 0.37 3.12 12.13
N THR A 284 -0.32 4.04 11.46
CA THR A 284 0.04 4.41 10.08
C THR A 284 1.44 5.04 10.06
N THR A 285 2.31 4.48 9.24
CA THR A 285 3.63 5.05 8.92
C THR A 285 3.87 4.97 7.41
N ASN A 286 4.91 5.66 6.95
CA ASN A 286 5.19 5.79 5.53
C ASN A 286 6.03 4.64 4.94
N ASN A 287 6.55 3.71 5.75
CA ASN A 287 7.49 2.69 5.29
C ASN A 287 7.11 1.31 5.84
N ILE A 288 7.25 0.26 5.02
CA ILE A 288 6.86 -1.11 5.35
C ILE A 288 7.53 -1.65 6.62
N LEU A 289 8.77 -1.25 6.89
CA LEU A 289 9.52 -1.67 8.07
C LEU A 289 8.80 -1.21 9.35
N THR A 290 8.38 0.05 9.38
CA THR A 290 7.71 0.63 10.55
C THR A 290 6.21 0.40 10.56
N LEU A 291 5.60 0.13 9.40
CA LEU A 291 4.17 -0.13 9.28
C LEU A 291 3.82 -1.57 9.70
N PHE A 292 4.55 -2.56 9.18
CA PHE A 292 4.21 -3.98 9.41
C PHE A 292 5.37 -4.83 9.92
N GLN A 293 6.58 -4.73 9.36
CA GLN A 293 7.63 -5.70 9.71
C GLN A 293 8.00 -5.64 11.21
N LEU A 294 8.32 -4.47 11.74
CA LEU A 294 8.66 -4.31 13.15
C LEU A 294 7.49 -4.60 14.10
N PRO A 295 6.26 -4.09 13.87
CA PRO A 295 5.12 -4.47 14.68
C PRO A 295 4.83 -5.98 14.69
N LEU A 296 4.91 -6.66 13.54
CA LEU A 296 4.73 -8.12 13.47
C LEU A 296 5.85 -8.85 14.21
N ALA A 297 7.11 -8.50 13.98
CA ALA A 297 8.24 -9.12 14.67
C ALA A 297 8.16 -8.94 16.18
N ALA A 298 7.82 -7.74 16.64
CA ALA A 298 7.64 -7.47 18.07
C ALA A 298 6.45 -8.26 18.66
N SER A 299 5.41 -8.54 17.88
CA SER A 299 4.28 -9.35 18.33
C SER A 299 4.62 -10.85 18.43
N LEU A 300 5.57 -11.31 17.60
CA LEU A 300 5.84 -12.73 17.39
C LEU A 300 7.06 -13.26 18.14
N GLY A 301 8.07 -12.42 18.39
CA GLY A 301 9.30 -12.84 19.04
C GLY A 301 9.99 -11.77 19.89
N ASN A 302 11.15 -12.14 20.41
CA ASN A 302 11.93 -11.32 21.34
C ASN A 302 13.23 -10.84 20.71
N GLU A 303 13.80 -11.58 19.77
CA GLU A 303 15.01 -11.21 19.04
C GLU A 303 14.66 -10.90 17.59
N ILE A 304 14.91 -9.65 17.18
CA ILE A 304 14.52 -9.13 15.88
C ILE A 304 15.79 -8.74 15.11
N TYR A 305 16.08 -9.48 14.05
CA TYR A 305 17.23 -9.29 13.18
C TYR A 305 16.80 -8.59 11.90
N ILE A 306 17.50 -7.54 11.48
CA ILE A 306 17.13 -6.71 10.33
C ILE A 306 18.23 -6.76 9.27
N ILE A 307 17.83 -6.96 8.01
CA ILE A 307 18.72 -7.09 6.85
C ILE A 307 18.18 -6.25 5.70
N GLY A 308 19.05 -5.51 4.99
CA GLY A 308 18.67 -4.80 3.76
C GLY A 308 17.78 -3.57 3.98
N CYS A 309 17.77 -3.00 5.18
CA CYS A 309 17.11 -1.73 5.50
C CYS A 309 18.13 -0.59 5.48
N ASP A 310 18.61 -0.25 4.28
CA ASP A 310 19.80 0.59 4.11
C ASP A 310 19.57 2.09 4.31
N GLY A 311 18.32 2.55 4.17
CA GLY A 311 18.01 3.99 4.17
C GLY A 311 18.56 4.70 2.93
N ARG A 312 18.85 6.00 3.06
CA ARG A 312 19.46 6.79 1.98
C ARG A 312 20.54 7.73 2.52
N PRO A 313 21.66 7.94 1.80
CA PRO A 313 22.60 9.01 2.11
C PRO A 313 21.92 10.37 1.90
N LYS A 314 21.97 11.29 2.87
CA LYS A 314 21.38 12.64 2.74
C LYS A 314 21.94 13.45 1.55
N SER A 315 23.14 13.13 1.09
CA SER A 315 23.78 13.77 -0.06
C SER A 315 23.20 13.38 -1.43
N LYS A 316 22.25 12.43 -1.48
CA LYS A 316 21.58 11.99 -2.72
C LYS A 316 20.07 12.18 -2.61
N ASP A 317 19.51 13.14 -3.35
CA ASP A 317 18.08 13.48 -3.33
C ASP A 317 17.36 13.12 -4.65
N SER A 318 17.54 11.88 -5.12
CA SER A 318 16.99 11.43 -6.41
C SER A 318 15.83 10.44 -6.33
N TYR A 319 15.58 9.81 -5.16
CA TYR A 319 14.52 8.82 -4.98
C TYR A 319 14.18 8.55 -3.50
N PHE A 320 13.08 7.82 -3.24
CA PHE A 320 12.62 7.46 -1.88
C PHE A 320 13.62 6.57 -1.14
N TRP A 321 14.00 5.44 -1.76
CA TRP A 321 14.92 4.44 -1.22
C TRP A 321 15.79 3.87 -2.33
N SER A 322 17.06 3.58 -2.05
CA SER A 322 17.82 2.73 -2.96
C SER A 322 17.28 1.30 -2.87
N HIS A 323 17.06 0.66 -4.01
CA HIS A 323 16.70 -0.75 -4.10
C HIS A 323 17.86 -1.53 -4.72
N ASN A 324 17.91 -2.83 -4.46
CA ASN A 324 18.73 -3.72 -5.28
C ASN A 324 18.05 -3.87 -6.66
N ASP A 325 18.80 -3.73 -7.75
CA ASP A 325 18.26 -3.74 -9.12
C ASP A 325 17.51 -5.05 -9.44
N LYS A 326 17.84 -6.15 -8.75
CA LYS A 326 17.16 -7.45 -8.88
C LYS A 326 15.80 -7.52 -8.16
N VAL A 327 15.42 -6.51 -7.40
CA VAL A 327 14.16 -6.47 -6.62
C VAL A 327 13.31 -5.25 -6.98
N GLN A 328 13.43 -4.70 -8.17
CA GLN A 328 12.57 -3.61 -8.65
C GLN A 328 12.21 -3.81 -10.12
N ILE A 329 10.96 -3.52 -10.50
CA ILE A 329 10.51 -3.53 -11.90
C ILE A 329 10.95 -2.22 -12.57
N ILE A 330 12.23 -2.14 -12.95
CA ILE A 330 12.88 -0.90 -13.41
C ILE A 330 12.23 -0.37 -14.70
N ASN A 331 11.92 -1.27 -15.65
CA ASN A 331 11.38 -0.93 -16.97
C ASN A 331 9.96 -0.34 -16.96
N LYS A 332 9.26 -0.33 -15.82
CA LYS A 332 7.92 0.25 -15.67
C LYS A 332 7.85 1.44 -14.71
N MET A 333 8.99 2.01 -14.30
CA MET A 333 8.97 3.13 -13.36
C MET A 333 8.34 4.41 -13.96
N ASP A 334 8.54 4.65 -15.26
CA ASP A 334 7.94 5.79 -15.93
C ASP A 334 6.42 5.66 -16.06
N VAL A 335 5.91 4.42 -16.19
CA VAL A 335 4.48 4.12 -16.14
C VAL A 335 3.88 4.59 -14.82
N ILE A 336 4.50 4.28 -13.68
CA ILE A 336 3.99 4.71 -12.38
C ILE A 336 4.01 6.23 -12.25
N LYS A 337 5.07 6.89 -12.71
CA LYS A 337 5.14 8.37 -12.68
C LYS A 337 4.03 9.02 -13.50
N VAL A 338 3.68 8.44 -14.65
CA VAL A 338 2.56 8.90 -15.48
C VAL A 338 1.22 8.70 -14.76
N VAL A 339 1.00 7.52 -14.16
CA VAL A 339 -0.27 7.17 -13.52
C VAL A 339 -0.46 7.84 -12.14
N HIS A 340 0.62 8.20 -11.43
CA HIS A 340 0.55 8.69 -10.04
C HIS A 340 1.36 9.97 -9.82
N LYS A 341 1.20 10.98 -10.69
CA LYS A 341 2.02 12.20 -10.67
C LYS A 341 2.06 12.92 -9.30
N GLY A 342 0.91 13.08 -8.65
CA GLY A 342 0.81 13.73 -7.34
C GLY A 342 1.62 13.03 -6.25
N PHE A 343 1.84 11.71 -6.37
CA PHE A 343 2.70 10.95 -5.45
C PHE A 343 4.17 11.35 -5.57
N PHE A 344 4.65 11.72 -6.76
CA PHE A 344 6.05 12.11 -6.99
C PHE A 344 6.32 13.59 -6.77
N GLN A 345 5.31 14.38 -6.38
CA GLN A 345 5.48 15.78 -5.96
C GLN A 345 5.97 15.92 -4.51
N ILE A 346 6.18 14.82 -3.81
CA ILE A 346 6.59 14.86 -2.40
C ILE A 346 8.03 15.35 -2.25
N LYS A 347 8.29 16.03 -1.13
CA LYS A 347 9.64 16.39 -0.74
C LYS A 347 10.31 15.22 -0.02
N TYR A 348 11.23 14.54 -0.71
CA TYR A 348 11.87 13.32 -0.20
C TYR A 348 12.58 13.52 1.14
N ASN A 349 13.15 14.70 1.39
CA ASN A 349 13.72 15.07 2.70
C ASN A 349 12.69 15.06 3.83
N GLU A 350 11.54 15.72 3.65
CA GLU A 350 10.46 15.72 4.66
C GLU A 350 9.91 14.30 4.90
N TYR A 351 9.80 13.50 3.84
CA TYR A 351 9.40 12.10 3.93
C TYR A 351 10.42 11.27 4.73
N TYR A 352 11.72 11.46 4.49
CA TYR A 352 12.78 10.77 5.21
C TYR A 352 12.83 11.17 6.69
N ASP A 353 12.65 12.45 7.00
CA ASP A 353 12.63 12.93 8.38
C ASP A 353 11.45 12.33 9.17
N LYS A 354 10.26 12.21 8.54
CA LYS A 354 9.13 11.47 9.11
C LYS A 354 9.48 10.00 9.34
N HIS A 355 10.15 9.35 8.39
CA HIS A 355 10.60 7.97 8.57
C HIS A 355 11.58 7.83 9.75
N MET A 356 12.54 8.76 9.89
CA MET A 356 13.48 8.80 11.02
C MET A 356 12.76 8.96 12.36
N TYR A 357 11.76 9.85 12.42
CA TYR A 357 10.92 10.01 13.61
C TYR A 357 10.23 8.69 13.98
N PHE A 358 9.57 8.04 13.02
CA PHE A 358 8.83 6.80 13.29
C PHE A 358 9.75 5.66 13.72
N ILE A 359 10.85 5.41 13.00
CA ILE A 359 11.73 4.29 13.33
C ILE A 359 12.42 4.49 14.68
N LYS A 360 12.86 5.72 15.00
CA LYS A 360 13.46 6.04 16.31
C LYS A 360 12.52 5.74 17.47
N ASN A 361 11.26 6.14 17.35
CA ASN A 361 10.27 5.95 18.41
C ASN A 361 9.79 4.49 18.50
N LEU A 362 9.60 3.81 17.36
CA LEU A 362 9.20 2.42 17.34
C LEU A 362 10.28 1.49 17.93
N VAL A 363 11.54 1.66 17.54
CA VAL A 363 12.69 0.92 18.10
C VAL A 363 12.76 1.08 19.60
N LYS A 364 12.73 2.34 20.10
CA LYS A 364 12.72 2.62 21.54
C LYS A 364 11.54 1.95 22.26
N THR A 365 10.36 1.95 21.64
CA THR A 365 9.16 1.34 22.21
C THR A 365 9.33 -0.18 22.31
N ILE A 366 9.83 -0.83 21.26
CA ILE A 366 10.08 -2.28 21.24
C ILE A 366 11.07 -2.68 22.34
N GLU A 367 12.19 -1.96 22.47
CA GLU A 367 13.21 -2.26 23.49
C GLU A 367 12.73 -2.01 24.92
N LYS A 368 11.92 -0.97 25.14
CA LYS A 368 11.28 -0.72 26.43
C LYS A 368 10.39 -1.89 26.88
N HIS A 369 9.90 -2.71 25.94
CA HIS A 369 9.14 -3.93 26.22
C HIS A 369 10.03 -5.19 26.29
N GLY A 370 11.34 -5.03 26.53
CA GLY A 370 12.26 -6.12 26.77
C GLY A 370 12.68 -6.92 25.52
N LYS A 371 12.44 -6.37 24.32
CA LYS A 371 12.77 -7.02 23.05
C LYS A 371 14.10 -6.50 22.51
N GLN A 372 14.87 -7.39 21.88
CA GLN A 372 16.16 -7.07 21.29
C GLN A 372 16.01 -6.80 19.80
N ILE A 373 16.65 -5.73 19.32
CA ILE A 373 16.75 -5.42 17.89
C ILE A 373 18.24 -5.44 17.51
N ILE A 374 18.56 -6.23 16.48
CA ILE A 374 19.89 -6.40 15.92
C ILE A 374 19.82 -6.09 14.42
N ASN A 375 20.75 -5.31 13.93
CA ASN A 375 20.87 -4.99 12.51
C ASN A 375 22.08 -5.72 11.94
N LEU A 376 21.90 -6.54 10.90
CA LEU A 376 22.94 -7.42 10.37
C LEU A 376 23.66 -6.86 9.14
N THR A 377 23.20 -5.72 8.61
CA THR A 377 23.80 -5.06 7.44
C THR A 377 24.05 -3.58 7.69
N PRO A 378 25.05 -2.96 7.05
CA PRO A 378 25.24 -1.51 7.12
C PRO A 378 23.96 -0.75 6.77
N SER A 379 23.71 0.37 7.46
CA SER A 379 22.53 1.20 7.23
C SER A 379 22.83 2.68 7.48
N TYR A 380 22.28 3.55 6.64
CA TYR A 380 22.26 5.00 6.83
C TYR A 380 21.18 5.45 7.82
N ILE A 381 20.39 4.52 8.37
CA ILE A 381 19.34 4.79 9.35
C ILE A 381 19.97 4.76 10.75
N PRO A 382 20.16 5.90 11.44
CA PRO A 382 20.95 5.94 12.67
C PRO A 382 20.42 5.03 13.80
N PRO A 383 19.09 4.86 13.99
CA PRO A 383 18.58 3.87 14.93
C PRO A 383 19.01 2.42 14.62
N LEU A 384 19.20 2.04 13.36
CA LEU A 384 19.67 0.70 12.99
C LEU A 384 21.20 0.59 13.08
N GLN A 385 21.92 1.64 12.68
CA GLN A 385 23.37 1.69 12.75
C GLN A 385 23.91 1.45 14.16
N LYS A 386 23.23 1.98 15.18
CA LYS A 386 23.59 1.78 16.60
C LYS A 386 23.43 0.33 17.09
N ARG A 387 22.86 -0.55 16.28
CA ARG A 387 22.53 -1.95 16.61
C ARG A 387 23.20 -2.91 15.64
N ILE A 388 24.24 -2.45 14.93
CA ILE A 388 24.92 -3.30 13.96
C ILE A 388 25.65 -4.46 14.68
N SER A 389 25.53 -5.66 14.11
CA SER A 389 26.31 -6.83 14.51
C SER A 389 27.12 -7.30 13.30
N ASP A 390 28.37 -7.65 13.53
CA ASP A 390 29.30 -8.06 12.47
C ASP A 390 29.08 -9.50 11.98
N LEU A 391 28.13 -10.25 12.56
CA LEU A 391 27.89 -11.68 12.30
C LEU A 391 27.83 -12.05 10.80
N ILE A 392 27.04 -11.34 10.00
CA ILE A 392 26.93 -11.59 8.55
C ILE A 392 28.17 -11.09 7.80
N LEU A 393 28.77 -9.98 8.24
CA LEU A 393 29.95 -9.40 7.61
C LEU A 393 31.18 -10.29 7.81
N GLU A 394 31.33 -10.90 8.98
CA GLU A 394 32.38 -11.87 9.30
C GLU A 394 32.21 -13.18 8.52
N THR A 395 30.99 -13.71 8.46
CA THR A 395 30.68 -14.92 7.66
C THR A 395 31.05 -14.73 6.19
N ASN A 396 30.79 -13.54 5.63
CA ASN A 396 31.15 -13.24 4.24
C ASN A 396 32.66 -13.08 4.07
N ARG A 397 33.38 -12.45 5.01
CA ARG A 397 34.86 -12.39 4.98
C ARG A 397 35.48 -13.78 4.97
N GLN A 398 34.95 -14.73 5.75
CA GLN A 398 35.46 -16.11 5.79
C GLN A 398 35.23 -16.91 4.51
N LYS A 399 34.22 -16.56 3.68
CA LYS A 399 33.97 -17.22 2.39
C LYS A 399 34.83 -16.71 1.24
N ASN A 400 35.46 -15.54 1.40
CA ASN A 400 36.31 -14.90 0.39
C ASN A 400 37.81 -15.04 0.68
N ILE A 401 38.17 -15.83 1.70
CA ILE A 401 39.51 -16.34 1.99
C ILE A 401 39.49 -17.81 1.58
#